data_AF-A0A091QBG6-F1
#
_entry.id   AF-A0A091QBG6-F1
#
_cell.length_a   1.000
_cell.length_b   1.000
_cell.length_c   1.000
_cell.angle_alpha   90.00
_cell.angle_beta   90.00
_cell.angle_gamma   90.00
#
_symmetry.space_group_name_H-M   'P 1'
#
loop_
_entity.id
_entity.type
_entity.pdbx_description
1 polymer ?
#
loop_
_entity_poly.entity_id
_entity_poly.type
_entity_poly.pdbx_seq_one_letter_code
_entity_poly.pdbx_strand_id
1 'polypeptide(L)' 'IQPSLWSKEDVIHWLRWAEEQCSLQQTHESRFQLNGRALCILTKDDFRHRAPSS' A
#
# COMPACT_ATOMS: atom_id res chain seq x y z
N ILE A 1 0.41 -15.78 -2.84
CA ILE A 1 1.57 -15.18 -3.54
C ILE A 1 2.37 -14.38 -2.53
N GLN A 2 3.70 -14.51 -2.50
CA GLN A 2 4.53 -13.76 -1.54
C GLN A 2 4.47 -12.25 -1.84
N PRO A 3 4.21 -11.38 -0.85
CA PRO A 3 4.14 -9.93 -1.07
C PRO A 3 5.40 -9.35 -1.71
N SER A 4 6.58 -9.93 -1.45
CA SER A 4 7.85 -9.54 -2.07
C SER A 4 7.92 -9.75 -3.59
N LEU A 5 7.02 -10.53 -4.17
CA LEU A 5 6.94 -10.80 -5.62
C LEU A 5 5.91 -9.93 -6.34
N TRP A 6 5.16 -9.10 -5.60
CA TRP A 6 4.14 -8.24 -6.18
C TRP A 6 4.74 -7.22 -7.15
N SER A 7 4.09 -7.08 -8.29
CA SER A 7 4.28 -5.95 -9.19
C SER A 7 3.71 -4.68 -8.54
N LYS A 8 3.98 -3.52 -9.13
CA LYS A 8 3.37 -2.26 -8.66
C LYS A 8 1.84 -2.32 -8.71
N GLU A 9 1.30 -2.91 -9.77
CA GLU A 9 -0.15 -3.08 -9.95
C GLU A 9 -0.78 -3.97 -8.86
N ASP A 10 -0.10 -5.06 -8.49
CA ASP A 10 -0.55 -5.95 -7.41
C ASP A 10 -0.60 -5.21 -6.06
N VAL A 11 0.39 -4.35 -5.78
CA VAL A 11 0.40 -3.50 -4.57
C VAL A 11 -0.77 -2.53 -4.55
N ILE A 12 -1.08 -1.91 -5.69
CA ILE A 12 -2.21 -0.99 -5.82
C ILE A 12 -3.56 -1.73 -5.64
N HIS A 13 -3.72 -2.90 -6.26
CA HIS A 13 -4.93 -3.70 -6.07
C HIS A 13 -5.10 -4.15 -4.61
N TRP A 14 -4.00 -4.55 -3.95
CA TRP A 14 -4.02 -4.89 -2.53
C TRP A 14 -4.40 -3.68 -1.65
N LEU A 15 -3.88 -2.49 -1.94
CA LEU A 15 -4.23 -1.27 -1.21
C LEU A 15 -5.72 -0.93 -1.33
N ARG A 16 -6.27 -0.96 -2.55
CA ARG A 16 -7.71 -0.71 -2.77
C ARG A 16 -8.57 -1.70 -1.99
N TRP A 17 -8.22 -2.99 -2.05
CA TRP A 17 -8.91 -4.00 -1.26
C TRP A 17 -8.82 -3.70 0.25
N ALA A 18 -7.64 -3.34 0.75
CA ALA A 18 -7.45 -3.02 2.17
C ALA A 18 -8.26 -1.80 2.61
N GLU A 19 -8.35 -0.77 1.76
CA GLU A 19 -9.17 0.41 2.01
C GLU A 19 -10.65 0.07 2.14
N GLU A 20 -11.18 -0.76 1.24
CA GLU A 20 -12.58 -1.19 1.29
C GLU A 20 -12.84 -2.07 2.52
N GLN A 21 -11.97 -3.02 2.82
CA GLN A 21 -12.16 -3.94 3.95
C GLN A 21 -12.01 -3.27 5.31
N CYS A 22 -11.11 -2.28 5.42
CA CYS A 22 -10.86 -1.56 6.67
C CYS A 22 -11.64 -0.22 6.75
N SER A 23 -12.49 0.09 5.76
CA SER A 23 -13.20 1.37 5.64
C SER A 23 -12.26 2.59 5.77
N LEU A 24 -11.05 2.48 5.21
CA LEU A 24 -10.06 3.55 5.24
C LEU A 24 -10.41 4.62 4.21
N GLN A 25 -9.97 5.85 4.45
CA GLN A 25 -10.02 6.87 3.41
C GLN A 25 -9.14 6.44 2.24
N GLN A 26 -9.64 6.66 1.02
CA GLN A 26 -8.91 6.36 -0.21
C GLN A 26 -7.55 7.07 -0.17
N THR A 27 -6.49 6.28 -0.09
CA THR A 27 -5.13 6.77 -0.16
C THR A 27 -4.79 7.03 -1.61
N HIS A 28 -4.04 8.10 -1.84
CA HIS A 28 -3.68 8.47 -3.21
C HIS A 28 -2.70 7.42 -3.74
N GLU A 29 -3.14 6.56 -4.67
CA GLU A 29 -2.40 5.43 -5.25
C GLU A 29 -0.99 5.83 -5.70
N SER A 30 -0.83 7.07 -6.19
CA SER A 30 0.46 7.63 -6.61
C SER A 30 1.51 7.68 -5.47
N ARG A 31 1.10 7.67 -4.20
CA ARG A 31 1.98 7.64 -3.02
C ARG A 31 2.54 6.25 -2.72
N PHE A 32 1.94 5.21 -3.31
CA PHE A 32 2.33 3.81 -3.15
C PHE A 32 2.74 3.15 -4.48
N GLN A 33 3.39 3.91 -5.37
CA GLN A 33 4.00 3.37 -6.60
C GLN A 33 5.26 2.52 -6.31
N LEU A 34 5.07 1.49 -5.49
CA LEU A 34 6.09 0.60 -4.95
C LEU A 34 5.81 -0.80 -5.46
N ASN A 35 6.87 -1.58 -5.67
CA ASN A 35 6.70 -3.01 -5.88
C ASN A 35 6.59 -3.72 -4.53
N GLY A 36 6.30 -5.01 -4.57
CA GLY A 36 6.17 -5.86 -3.42
C GLY A 36 7.36 -5.86 -2.45
N ARG A 37 8.58 -5.81 -2.98
CA ARG A 37 9.79 -5.74 -2.16
C ARG A 37 9.86 -4.43 -1.38
N ALA A 38 9.59 -3.31 -2.05
CA ALA A 38 9.57 -2.00 -1.44
C ALA A 38 8.43 -1.86 -0.43
N LEU A 39 7.27 -2.47 -0.69
CA LEU A 39 6.16 -2.53 0.26
C LEU A 39 6.56 -3.26 1.56
N CYS A 40 7.25 -4.40 1.45
CA CYS A 40 7.64 -5.22 2.60
C CYS A 40 8.66 -4.56 3.54
N ILE A 41 9.41 -3.56 3.07
CA ILE A 41 10.41 -2.85 3.89
C ILE A 41 9.86 -1.56 4.52
N LEU A 42 8.64 -1.13 4.15
CA LEU A 42 8.04 0.06 4.74
C LEU A 42 7.82 -0.13 6.23
N THR A 43 8.26 0.85 7.01
CA THR A 43 7.95 0.92 8.43
C THR A 43 6.55 1.50 8.63
N LYS A 44 6.01 1.36 9.85
CA LYS A 44 4.76 2.01 10.24
C LYS A 44 4.78 3.52 9.99
N ASP A 45 5.92 4.16 10.21
CA ASP A 45 6.06 5.60 10.04
C ASP A 45 6.09 6.01 8.56
N ASP A 46 6.65 5.16 7.68
CA ASP A 46 6.54 5.36 6.23
C ASP A 46 5.10 5.27 5.73
N PHE A 47 4.33 4.32 6.26
CA PHE A 47 2.89 4.22 5.96
C PHE A 47 2.15 5.48 6.39
N ARG A 48 2.43 6.01 7.59
CA ARG A 48 1.78 7.21 8.10
C ARG A 48 2.15 8.48 7.32
N HIS A 49 3.38 8.58 6.83
CA HIS A 49 3.78 9.68 5.94
C HIS A 49 3.06 9.62 4.59
N ARG A 50 2.85 8.41 4.05
CA ARG A 50 2.16 8.22 2.76
C ARG A 50 0.64 8.34 2.90
N ALA A 51 0.08 7.89 4.02
CA ALA A 51 -1.34 7.91 4.33
C ALA A 51 -1.58 8.55 5.72
N PRO A 52 -1.50 9.89 5.84
CA PRO A 52 -1.66 10.56 7.13
C PRO A 52 -3.10 10.55 7.66
N SER A 53 -4.08 10.22 6.81
CA SER A 53 -5.51 10.23 7.12
C SER A 53 -6.12 8.82 7.28
N SER A 54 -5.28 7.78 7.30
CA SER A 54 -5.68 6.37 7.34
C SER A 54 -5.17 5.66 8.59
#